data_AF-A0A252CU99-F1
#
_entry.id   AF-A0A252CU99-F1
#
_cell.length_a   1.000
_cell.length_b   1.000
_cell.length_c   1.000
_cell.angle_alpha   90.00
_cell.angle_beta   90.00
_cell.angle_gamma   90.00
#
_symmetry.space_group_name_H-M   'P 1'
#
loop_
_entity.id
_entity.type
_entity.pdbx_description
1 polymer ?
#
loop_
_entity_poly.entity_id
_entity_poly.type
_entity_poly.pdbx_seq_one_letter_code
_entity_poly.pdbx_strand_id
1 'polypeptide(L)'
;MTIYTPGGMPINVPMNYAFTLLARLYPKYRPHKVLKIAEGMDKAPEAVAYLLAFILFALRFSSAIIFISIFVIPAILRYKQIRSKYIDLVVNLGVIFSTIGHFGIISIGLAVFGYYSVGWQGLVAFLGARVLGGVINTILEAQEKNRIRVVAGVWYNEFDRCFVDAYRFCANKIGVTLDPSASEGEIESNRWKIFYIDYSQQNPILFKVKQFS
;
A
#
# COMPACT_ATOMS: atom_id res chain seq x y z
N MET A 1 19.47 4.24 5.53
CA MET A 1 19.33 2.78 5.39
C MET A 1 17.87 2.47 5.13
N THR A 2 17.55 1.86 3.98
CA THR A 2 16.17 1.47 3.62
C THR A 2 15.69 0.33 4.51
N ILE A 3 14.47 0.45 5.03
CA ILE A 3 13.73 -0.61 5.73
C ILE A 3 12.87 -1.33 4.70
N TYR A 4 12.75 -2.64 4.79
CA TYR A 4 11.82 -3.40 3.95
C TYR A 4 10.64 -3.86 4.79
N THR A 5 9.45 -3.82 4.21
CA THR A 5 8.26 -4.45 4.79
C THR A 5 8.31 -5.98 4.61
N PRO A 6 7.45 -6.76 5.29
CA PRO A 6 7.44 -8.23 5.20
C PRO A 6 7.39 -8.80 3.77
N GLY A 7 6.64 -8.16 2.87
CA GLY A 7 6.51 -8.46 1.44
C GLY A 7 7.53 -7.74 0.55
N GLY A 8 8.54 -7.07 1.11
CA GLY A 8 9.66 -6.50 0.37
C GLY A 8 9.46 -5.08 -0.17
N MET A 9 8.42 -4.35 0.25
CA MET A 9 8.24 -2.94 -0.15
C MET A 9 9.33 -2.07 0.51
N PRO A 10 10.12 -1.29 -0.24
CA PRO A 10 11.18 -0.46 0.33
C PRO A 10 10.64 0.84 0.92
N ILE A 11 11.01 1.11 2.17
CA ILE A 11 10.75 2.34 2.90
C ILE A 11 12.09 3.06 3.10
N ASN A 12 12.23 4.25 2.55
CA ASN A 12 13.45 5.04 2.50
C ASN A 12 13.57 6.07 3.63
N VAL A 13 12.57 6.19 4.50
CA VAL A 13 12.70 7.03 5.71
C VAL A 13 13.82 6.53 6.63
N PRO A 14 14.49 7.42 7.40
CA PRO A 14 15.53 7.02 8.33
C PRO A 14 15.04 5.95 9.30
N MET A 15 15.87 4.93 9.53
CA MET A 15 15.48 3.76 10.31
C MET A 15 15.10 4.11 11.74
N ASN A 16 15.91 4.93 12.39
CA ASN A 16 15.65 5.46 13.72
C ASN A 16 14.30 6.18 13.80
N TYR A 17 13.99 7.04 12.83
CA TYR A 17 12.70 7.73 12.74
C TYR A 17 11.53 6.75 12.58
N ALA A 18 11.62 5.80 11.63
CA ALA A 18 10.55 4.85 11.36
C ALA A 18 10.22 4.00 12.59
N PHE A 19 11.24 3.41 13.24
CA PHE A 19 11.04 2.58 14.42
C PHE A 19 10.65 3.40 15.66
N THR A 20 10.97 4.69 15.70
CA THR A 20 10.45 5.61 16.73
C THR A 20 8.94 5.81 16.57
N LEU A 21 8.45 6.00 15.35
CA LEU A 21 7.00 6.07 15.09
C LEU A 21 6.29 4.77 15.44
N LEU A 22 6.88 3.63 15.09
CA LEU A 22 6.31 2.31 15.43
C LEU A 22 6.29 2.07 16.94
N ALA A 23 7.27 2.57 17.68
CA ALA A 23 7.32 2.48 19.13
C ALA A 23 6.12 3.15 19.81
N ARG A 24 5.61 4.26 19.26
CA ARG A 24 4.41 4.96 19.79
C ARG A 24 3.14 4.11 19.72
N LEU A 25 3.08 3.13 18.82
CA LEU A 25 1.91 2.27 18.60
C LEU A 25 1.94 1.01 19.46
N TYR A 26 3.05 0.73 20.12
CA TYR A 26 3.22 -0.42 21.00
C TYR A 26 2.50 -0.22 22.34
N PRO A 27 1.96 -1.28 22.98
CA PRO A 27 1.94 -2.70 22.58
C PRO A 27 0.83 -3.08 21.59
N LYS A 28 -0.12 -2.19 21.31
CA LYS A 28 -1.33 -2.52 20.54
C LYS A 28 -1.03 -2.92 19.10
N TYR A 29 -0.05 -2.27 18.45
CA TYR A 29 0.44 -2.66 17.13
C TYR A 29 1.94 -2.93 17.18
N ARG A 30 2.33 -4.14 16.77
CA ARG A 30 3.74 -4.50 16.55
C ARG A 30 4.24 -3.91 15.22
N PRO A 31 5.54 -3.62 15.08
CA PRO A 31 6.15 -3.11 13.84
C PRO A 31 5.74 -3.89 12.59
N HIS A 32 5.77 -5.23 12.66
CA HIS A 32 5.39 -6.10 11.56
C HIS A 32 3.97 -5.83 11.04
N LYS A 33 3.00 -5.64 11.96
CA LYS A 33 1.61 -5.40 11.60
C LYS A 33 1.42 -4.06 10.90
N VAL A 34 2.10 -3.01 11.36
CA VAL A 34 2.02 -1.67 10.76
C VAL A 34 2.66 -1.66 9.37
N LEU A 35 3.81 -2.31 9.22
CA LEU A 35 4.49 -2.44 7.92
C LEU A 35 3.66 -3.27 6.93
N LYS A 36 2.95 -4.31 7.41
CA LYS A 36 2.00 -5.06 6.59
C LYS A 36 0.79 -4.22 6.17
N ILE A 37 0.30 -3.34 7.06
CA ILE A 37 -0.77 -2.38 6.72
C ILE A 37 -0.27 -1.39 5.65
N ALA A 38 0.98 -0.93 5.72
CA ALA A 38 1.57 -0.06 4.70
C ALA A 38 1.56 -0.72 3.30
N GLU A 39 1.95 -2.00 3.20
CA GLU A 39 1.78 -2.77 1.95
C GLU A 39 0.32 -2.90 1.54
N GLY A 40 -0.56 -3.15 2.51
CA GLY A 40 -1.98 -3.27 2.24
C GLY A 40 -2.54 -1.98 1.65
N MET A 41 -2.14 -0.83 2.17
CA MET A 41 -2.52 0.47 1.62
C MET A 41 -2.02 0.64 0.19
N ASP A 42 -0.76 0.31 -0.11
CA ASP A 42 -0.22 0.32 -1.48
C ASP A 42 -1.08 -0.53 -2.44
N LYS A 43 -1.41 -1.75 -2.01
CA LYS A 43 -2.14 -2.74 -2.83
C LYS A 43 -3.65 -2.58 -2.84
N ALA A 44 -4.22 -1.75 -1.98
CA ALA A 44 -5.67 -1.69 -1.80
C ALA A 44 -6.46 -1.28 -3.05
N PRO A 45 -6.06 -0.23 -3.82
CA PRO A 45 -6.78 0.14 -5.05
C PRO A 45 -6.79 -1.00 -6.08
N GLU A 46 -5.65 -1.68 -6.21
CA GLU A 46 -5.50 -2.80 -7.14
C GLU A 46 -6.29 -4.03 -6.69
N ALA A 47 -6.30 -4.34 -5.38
CA ALA A 47 -7.13 -5.40 -4.82
C ALA A 47 -8.63 -5.18 -5.09
N VAL A 48 -9.10 -3.93 -4.97
CA VAL A 48 -10.48 -3.56 -5.32
C VAL A 48 -10.73 -3.72 -6.82
N ALA A 49 -9.78 -3.35 -7.68
CA ALA A 49 -9.89 -3.53 -9.12
C ALA A 49 -10.12 -5.01 -9.51
N TYR A 50 -9.36 -5.93 -8.91
CA TYR A 50 -9.51 -7.36 -9.15
C TYR A 50 -10.80 -7.93 -8.60
N LEU A 51 -11.22 -7.51 -7.40
CA LEU A 51 -12.49 -7.92 -6.82
C LEU A 51 -13.66 -7.47 -7.70
N LEU A 52 -13.65 -6.22 -8.17
CA LEU A 52 -14.65 -5.70 -9.10
C LEU A 52 -14.65 -6.47 -10.42
N ALA A 53 -13.47 -6.74 -10.99
CA ALA A 53 -13.36 -7.53 -12.21
C ALA A 53 -14.02 -8.90 -12.05
N PHE A 54 -13.71 -9.61 -10.96
CA PHE A 54 -14.30 -10.90 -10.66
C PHE A 54 -15.83 -10.84 -10.58
N ILE A 55 -16.36 -9.89 -9.78
CA ILE A 55 -17.81 -9.73 -9.58
C ILE A 55 -18.50 -9.38 -10.90
N LEU A 56 -17.97 -8.43 -11.66
CA LEU A 56 -18.59 -7.93 -12.88
C LEU A 56 -18.56 -8.97 -14.00
N PHE A 57 -17.49 -9.76 -14.09
CA PHE A 57 -17.42 -10.91 -15.00
C PHE A 57 -18.38 -12.02 -14.60
N ALA A 58 -18.46 -12.37 -13.31
CA ALA A 58 -19.37 -13.40 -12.82
C ALA A 58 -20.84 -13.05 -13.10
N LEU A 59 -21.20 -11.77 -12.98
CA LEU A 59 -22.54 -11.25 -13.26
C LEU A 59 -22.76 -10.90 -14.74
N ARG A 60 -21.76 -11.11 -15.60
CA ARG A 60 -21.81 -10.87 -17.06
C ARG A 60 -22.29 -9.48 -17.44
N PHE A 61 -21.82 -8.45 -16.73
CA PHE A 61 -22.12 -7.06 -17.09
C PHE A 61 -21.55 -6.70 -18.47
N SER A 62 -22.07 -5.62 -19.06
CA SER A 62 -21.55 -5.11 -20.32
C SER A 62 -20.09 -4.67 -20.19
N SER A 63 -19.33 -4.81 -21.28
CA SER A 63 -17.91 -4.44 -21.36
C SER A 63 -17.66 -2.97 -20.98
N ALA A 64 -18.59 -2.08 -21.31
CA ALA A 64 -18.52 -0.67 -20.91
C ALA A 64 -18.57 -0.48 -19.38
N ILE A 65 -19.47 -1.17 -18.69
CA ILE A 65 -19.58 -1.11 -17.22
C ILE A 65 -18.32 -1.68 -16.58
N ILE A 66 -17.85 -2.83 -17.06
CA ILE A 66 -16.60 -3.47 -16.61
C ILE A 66 -15.44 -2.49 -16.69
N PHE A 67 -15.24 -1.87 -17.86
CA PHE A 67 -14.17 -0.92 -18.09
C PHE A 67 -14.25 0.27 -17.12
N ILE A 68 -15.42 0.92 -17.05
CA ILE A 68 -15.62 2.12 -16.23
C ILE A 68 -15.42 1.80 -14.75
N SER A 69 -15.99 0.70 -14.24
CA SER A 69 -15.88 0.35 -12.83
C SER A 69 -14.46 0.00 -12.42
N ILE A 70 -13.71 -0.75 -13.24
CA ILE A 70 -12.34 -1.17 -12.96
C ILE A 70 -11.35 0.00 -13.09
N PHE A 71 -11.67 0.99 -13.91
CA PHE A 71 -10.86 2.20 -14.06
C PHE A 71 -11.17 3.23 -12.97
N VAL A 72 -12.43 3.67 -12.89
CA VAL A 72 -12.84 4.84 -12.10
C VAL A 72 -12.79 4.57 -10.59
N ILE A 73 -13.28 3.42 -10.13
CA ILE A 73 -13.37 3.16 -8.68
C ILE A 73 -11.96 3.08 -8.06
N PRO A 74 -11.00 2.29 -8.59
CA PRO A 74 -9.63 2.30 -8.09
C PRO A 74 -8.95 3.66 -8.18
N ALA A 75 -9.18 4.44 -9.24
CA ALA A 75 -8.63 5.79 -9.37
C ALA A 75 -9.15 6.74 -8.27
N ILE A 76 -10.45 6.68 -7.95
CA ILE A 76 -11.04 7.45 -6.84
C ILE A 76 -10.44 7.01 -5.50
N LEU A 77 -10.27 5.71 -5.27
CA LEU A 77 -9.66 5.20 -4.04
C LEU A 77 -8.22 5.67 -3.90
N ARG A 78 -7.45 5.61 -5.00
CA ARG A 78 -6.09 6.13 -5.05
C ARG A 78 -6.04 7.62 -4.72
N TYR A 79 -6.92 8.41 -5.32
CA TYR A 79 -7.03 9.84 -5.04
C TYR A 79 -7.37 10.12 -3.55
N LYS A 80 -8.30 9.37 -2.97
CA LYS A 80 -8.64 9.47 -1.53
C LYS A 80 -7.47 9.08 -0.63
N GLN A 81 -6.72 8.05 -1.00
CA GLN A 81 -5.54 7.59 -0.27
C GLN A 81 -4.44 8.65 -0.26
N ILE A 82 -4.19 9.32 -1.39
CA ILE A 82 -3.24 10.45 -1.48
C ILE A 82 -3.63 11.59 -0.51
N ARG A 83 -4.93 11.76 -0.23
CA ARG A 83 -5.47 12.76 0.71
C ARG A 83 -5.60 12.25 2.14
N SER A 84 -4.97 11.13 2.46
CA SER A 84 -5.02 10.44 3.75
C SER A 84 -6.43 10.13 4.27
N LYS A 85 -7.38 9.84 3.37
CA LYS A 85 -8.73 9.38 3.72
C LYS A 85 -8.87 7.89 3.44
N TYR A 86 -8.83 7.08 4.50
CA TYR A 86 -8.88 5.62 4.39
C TYR A 86 -10.25 5.05 4.71
N ILE A 87 -10.55 3.91 4.11
CA ILE A 87 -11.70 3.08 4.44
C ILE A 87 -11.13 1.76 4.99
N ASP A 88 -11.45 1.42 6.23
CA ASP A 88 -10.94 0.23 6.92
C ASP A 88 -11.04 -1.06 6.09
N LEU A 89 -12.20 -1.24 5.45
CA LEU A 89 -12.46 -2.40 4.60
C LEU A 89 -11.48 -2.51 3.43
N VAL A 90 -11.17 -1.37 2.80
CA VAL A 90 -10.27 -1.28 1.64
C VAL A 90 -8.83 -1.59 2.05
N VAL A 91 -8.40 -1.10 3.22
CA VAL A 91 -7.07 -1.39 3.78
C VAL A 91 -6.93 -2.89 4.10
N ASN A 92 -7.93 -3.49 4.77
CA ASN A 92 -7.91 -4.91 5.10
C ASN A 92 -7.88 -5.80 3.85
N LEU A 93 -8.64 -5.42 2.81
CA LEU A 93 -8.60 -6.11 1.52
C LEU A 93 -7.19 -6.08 0.93
N GLY A 94 -6.55 -4.90 0.94
CA GLY A 94 -5.18 -4.75 0.48
C GLY A 94 -4.17 -5.62 1.24
N VAL A 95 -4.32 -5.77 2.56
CA VAL A 95 -3.46 -6.64 3.40
C VAL A 95 -3.59 -8.11 3.01
N ILE A 96 -4.82 -8.57 2.73
CA ILE A 96 -5.06 -9.95 2.27
C ILE A 96 -4.35 -10.16 0.92
N PHE A 97 -4.55 -9.24 -0.02
CA PHE A 97 -3.96 -9.33 -1.35
C PHE A 97 -2.43 -9.19 -1.35
N SER A 98 -1.84 -8.38 -0.47
CA SER A 98 -0.39 -8.25 -0.35
C SER A 98 0.28 -9.53 0.16
N THR A 99 -0.48 -10.47 0.72
CA THR A 99 0.02 -11.79 1.13
C THR A 99 0.11 -12.77 -0.04
N ILE A 100 -0.72 -12.59 -1.07
CA ILE A 100 -0.76 -13.50 -2.23
C ILE A 100 0.44 -13.26 -3.17
N GLY A 101 1.07 -12.08 -3.10
CA GLY A 101 2.39 -11.80 -3.70
C GLY A 101 2.48 -11.80 -5.23
N HIS A 102 1.47 -12.30 -5.95
CA HIS A 102 1.55 -12.58 -7.39
C HIS A 102 0.34 -12.04 -8.16
N PHE A 103 0.23 -10.72 -8.26
CA PHE A 103 -0.83 -10.06 -9.04
C PHE A 103 -0.83 -10.44 -10.53
N GLY A 104 0.30 -10.89 -11.07
CA GLY A 104 0.40 -11.40 -12.44
C GLY A 104 -0.47 -12.64 -12.67
N ILE A 105 -0.43 -13.61 -11.75
CA ILE A 105 -1.23 -14.84 -11.86
C ILE A 105 -2.72 -14.52 -11.75
N ILE A 106 -3.10 -13.64 -10.80
CA ILE A 106 -4.49 -13.19 -10.63
C ILE A 106 -4.98 -12.47 -11.89
N SER A 107 -4.14 -11.60 -12.48
CA SER A 107 -4.48 -10.88 -13.72
C SER A 107 -4.73 -11.84 -14.88
N ILE A 108 -3.88 -12.85 -15.06
CA ILE A 108 -4.05 -13.87 -16.10
C ILE A 108 -5.34 -14.66 -15.85
N GLY A 109 -5.57 -15.11 -14.62
CA GLY A 109 -6.79 -15.83 -14.25
C GLY A 109 -8.06 -15.03 -14.53
N LEU A 110 -8.09 -13.74 -14.18
CA LEU A 110 -9.23 -12.86 -14.44
C LEU A 110 -9.40 -12.54 -15.93
N ALA A 111 -8.31 -12.39 -16.68
CA ALA A 111 -8.35 -12.20 -18.13
C ALA A 111 -9.00 -13.41 -18.82
N VAL A 112 -8.57 -14.63 -18.47
CA VAL A 112 -9.14 -15.88 -18.97
C VAL A 112 -10.61 -16.01 -18.54
N PHE A 113 -10.92 -15.75 -17.27
CA PHE A 113 -12.29 -15.79 -16.76
C PHE A 113 -13.21 -14.79 -17.45
N GLY A 114 -12.73 -13.57 -17.70
CA GLY A 114 -13.46 -12.54 -18.42
C GLY A 114 -13.73 -12.91 -19.87
N TYR A 115 -12.75 -13.53 -20.55
CA TYR A 115 -12.93 -14.06 -21.90
C TYR A 115 -14.03 -15.13 -21.96
N TYR A 116 -14.05 -16.08 -21.03
CA TYR A 116 -15.07 -17.13 -21.00
C TYR A 116 -16.45 -16.62 -20.58
N SER A 117 -16.53 -15.58 -19.75
CA SER A 117 -17.79 -15.11 -19.18
C SER A 117 -18.50 -14.07 -20.04
N VAL A 118 -17.75 -13.14 -20.64
CA VAL A 118 -18.27 -11.99 -21.40
C VAL A 118 -17.73 -11.95 -22.84
N GLY A 119 -16.81 -12.84 -23.20
CA GLY A 119 -16.15 -12.87 -24.50
C GLY A 119 -14.93 -11.96 -24.58
N TRP A 120 -14.38 -11.81 -25.80
CA TRP A 120 -13.21 -10.98 -26.07
C TRP A 120 -13.38 -9.52 -25.62
N GLN A 121 -14.61 -9.01 -25.64
CA GLN A 121 -14.91 -7.65 -25.21
C GLN A 121 -14.66 -7.45 -23.71
N GLY A 122 -14.96 -8.44 -22.87
CA GLY A 122 -14.69 -8.39 -21.43
C GLY A 122 -13.19 -8.37 -21.14
N LEU A 123 -12.42 -9.19 -21.88
CA LEU A 123 -10.96 -9.19 -21.82
C LEU A 123 -10.38 -7.83 -22.19
N VAL A 124 -10.77 -7.27 -23.33
CA VAL A 124 -10.28 -5.96 -23.81
C VAL A 124 -10.66 -4.85 -22.85
N ALA A 125 -11.89 -4.86 -22.31
CA ALA A 125 -12.34 -3.90 -21.31
C ALA A 125 -11.47 -3.95 -20.05
N PHE A 126 -11.17 -5.14 -19.53
CA PHE A 126 -10.32 -5.30 -18.35
C PHE A 126 -8.88 -4.84 -18.60
N LEU A 127 -8.25 -5.30 -19.67
CA LEU A 127 -6.88 -4.91 -20.00
C LEU A 127 -6.78 -3.40 -20.27
N GLY A 128 -7.73 -2.84 -21.03
CA GLY A 128 -7.79 -1.41 -21.32
C GLY A 128 -7.94 -0.57 -20.06
N ALA A 129 -8.83 -0.96 -19.14
CA ALA A 129 -9.01 -0.29 -17.86
C ALA A 129 -7.75 -0.36 -16.99
N ARG A 130 -7.02 -1.48 -17.00
CA ARG A 130 -5.76 -1.66 -16.26
C ARG A 130 -4.64 -0.77 -16.81
N VAL A 131 -4.48 -0.72 -18.12
CA VAL A 131 -3.48 0.15 -18.77
C VAL A 131 -3.76 1.62 -18.45
N LEU A 132 -4.99 2.08 -18.64
CA LEU A 132 -5.37 3.47 -18.35
C LEU A 132 -5.29 3.78 -16.85
N GLY A 133 -5.67 2.84 -15.99
CA GLY A 133 -5.49 2.98 -14.54
C GLY A 133 -4.03 3.15 -14.15
N GLY A 134 -3.12 2.41 -14.79
CA GLY A 134 -1.67 2.56 -14.62
C GLY A 134 -1.19 3.96 -15.01
N VAL A 135 -1.61 4.45 -16.18
CA VAL A 135 -1.27 5.80 -16.66
C VAL A 135 -1.76 6.88 -15.68
N ILE A 136 -3.01 6.81 -15.23
CA ILE A 136 -3.57 7.76 -14.25
C ILE A 136 -2.84 7.69 -12.92
N ASN A 137 -2.48 6.50 -12.43
CA ASN A 137 -1.72 6.37 -11.19
C ASN A 137 -0.35 7.06 -11.30
N THR A 138 0.36 6.88 -12.41
CA THR A 138 1.64 7.58 -12.67
C THR A 138 1.46 9.10 -12.69
N ILE A 139 0.38 9.61 -13.31
CA ILE A 139 0.06 11.04 -13.33
C ILE A 139 -0.22 11.57 -11.91
N LEU A 140 -1.07 10.87 -11.15
CA LEU A 140 -1.41 11.24 -9.77
C LEU A 140 -0.17 11.25 -8.86
N GLU A 141 0.73 10.28 -9.04
CA GLU A 141 2.01 10.24 -8.33
C GLU A 141 2.94 11.37 -8.72
N ALA A 142 3.05 11.69 -10.01
CA ALA A 142 3.87 12.81 -10.48
C ALA A 142 3.36 14.15 -9.92
N GLN A 143 2.04 14.36 -9.92
CA GLN A 143 1.42 15.55 -9.33
C GLN A 143 1.71 15.66 -7.84
N GLU A 144 1.59 14.56 -7.10
CA GLU A 144 1.81 14.58 -5.65
C GLU A 144 3.30 14.72 -5.28
N LYS A 145 4.22 14.12 -6.05
CA LYS A 145 5.67 14.34 -5.88
C LYS A 145 6.03 15.82 -5.93
N ASN A 146 5.41 16.56 -6.84
CA ASN A 146 5.61 18.00 -6.96
C ASN A 146 5.06 18.79 -5.76
N ARG A 147 3.95 18.33 -5.16
CA ARG A 147 3.33 18.96 -3.99
C ARG A 147 4.08 18.68 -2.69
N ILE A 148 4.51 17.44 -2.46
CA ILE A 148 5.20 17.04 -1.21
C ILE A 148 6.59 17.68 -1.11
N ARG A 149 7.24 17.96 -2.24
CA ARG A 149 8.52 18.70 -2.30
C ARG A 149 8.50 20.04 -1.57
N VAL A 150 7.31 20.65 -1.45
CA VAL A 150 7.12 22.00 -0.93
C VAL A 150 6.79 22.01 0.57
N VAL A 151 6.23 20.93 1.13
CA VAL A 151 5.57 20.98 2.45
C VAL A 151 6.42 20.39 3.59
N ALA A 152 7.35 19.47 3.31
CA ALA A 152 8.00 18.70 4.38
C ALA A 152 9.53 18.67 4.36
N GLY A 153 10.20 19.30 3.39
CA GLY A 153 11.68 19.31 3.29
C GLY A 153 12.35 17.93 3.09
N VAL A 154 11.57 16.85 3.10
CA VAL A 154 12.01 15.46 2.97
C VAL A 154 11.30 14.83 1.78
N TRP A 155 12.06 14.11 0.96
CA TRP A 155 11.53 13.35 -0.17
C TRP A 155 10.75 12.14 0.35
N TYR A 156 9.42 12.16 0.19
CA TYR A 156 8.61 10.96 0.38
C TYR A 156 8.38 10.30 -0.98
N ASN A 157 8.85 9.06 -1.13
CA ASN A 157 8.34 8.18 -2.18
C ASN A 157 6.96 7.67 -1.80
N GLU A 158 6.25 7.06 -2.75
CA GLU A 158 4.93 6.48 -2.52
C GLU A 158 4.89 5.53 -1.32
N PHE A 159 5.91 4.69 -1.19
CA PHE A 159 6.01 3.71 -0.12
C PHE A 159 6.24 4.36 1.25
N ASP A 160 6.98 5.47 1.29
CA ASP A 160 7.17 6.26 2.51
C ASP A 160 5.87 6.91 2.95
N ARG A 161 5.07 7.40 1.99
CA ARG A 161 3.71 7.89 2.26
C ARG A 161 2.84 6.77 2.82
N CYS A 162 2.80 5.60 2.18
CA CYS A 162 2.02 4.46 2.67
C CYS A 162 2.43 4.03 4.09
N PHE A 163 3.72 4.16 4.44
CA PHE A 163 4.20 3.95 5.81
C PHE A 163 3.66 4.99 6.80
N VAL A 164 3.79 6.29 6.49
CA VAL A 164 3.28 7.38 7.36
C VAL A 164 1.76 7.28 7.52
N ASP A 165 1.09 6.93 6.45
CA ASP A 165 -0.35 6.73 6.39
C ASP A 165 -0.80 5.52 7.22
N ALA A 166 -0.06 4.41 7.16
CA ALA A 166 -0.28 3.25 8.01
C ALA A 166 -0.07 3.57 9.49
N TYR A 167 0.96 4.37 9.81
CA TYR A 167 1.16 4.89 11.16
C TYR A 167 -0.06 5.70 11.62
N ARG A 168 -0.50 6.68 10.83
CA ARG A 168 -1.67 7.52 11.16
C ARG A 168 -2.94 6.70 11.33
N PHE A 169 -3.16 5.71 10.47
CA PHE A 169 -4.29 4.80 10.55
C PHE A 169 -4.29 3.99 11.85
N CYS A 170 -3.15 3.40 12.21
CA CYS A 170 -3.00 2.69 13.48
C CYS A 170 -3.14 3.63 14.68
N ALA A 171 -2.52 4.81 14.63
CA ALA A 171 -2.55 5.82 15.68
C ALA A 171 -3.98 6.28 15.98
N ASN A 172 -4.75 6.57 14.92
CA ASN A 172 -6.15 6.96 15.01
C ASN A 172 -7.00 5.89 15.71
N LYS A 173 -6.77 4.60 15.42
CA LYS A 173 -7.50 3.49 16.05
C LYS A 173 -7.24 3.33 17.55
N ILE A 174 -6.12 3.84 18.06
CA ILE A 174 -5.73 3.68 19.46
C ILE A 174 -5.72 4.98 20.25
N GLY A 175 -6.05 6.10 19.60
CA GLY A 175 -6.12 7.43 20.22
C GLY A 175 -4.77 8.03 20.57
N VAL A 176 -3.71 7.74 19.80
CA VAL A 176 -2.39 8.38 19.98
C VAL A 176 -2.14 9.44 18.90
N THR A 177 -1.04 10.20 19.05
CA THR A 177 -0.72 11.30 18.14
C THR A 177 -0.65 10.88 16.67
N LEU A 178 -1.34 11.63 15.82
CA LEU A 178 -1.32 11.47 14.36
C LEU A 178 -0.15 12.19 13.71
N ASP A 179 0.56 13.03 14.48
CA ASP A 179 1.71 13.78 14.00
C ASP A 179 2.86 12.81 13.69
N PRO A 180 3.27 12.69 12.41
CA PRO A 180 4.40 11.84 12.06
C PRO A 180 5.74 12.47 12.45
N SER A 181 5.78 13.70 12.95
CA SER A 181 7.01 14.32 13.42
C SER A 181 7.49 13.60 14.69
N ALA A 182 8.66 12.96 14.62
CA ALA A 182 9.36 12.42 15.78
C ALA A 182 10.25 13.53 16.35
N SER A 183 10.12 13.81 17.64
CA SER A 183 10.99 14.78 18.32
C SER A 183 12.41 14.22 18.43
N GLU A 184 13.41 15.10 18.45
CA GLU A 184 14.82 14.71 18.61
C GLU A 184 15.02 13.87 19.88
N GLY A 185 14.38 14.25 20.99
CA GLY A 185 14.44 13.49 22.25
C GLY A 185 13.85 12.08 22.15
N GLU A 186 12.81 11.85 21.34
CA GLU A 186 12.29 10.49 21.11
C GLU A 186 13.28 9.63 20.32
N ILE A 187 13.94 10.20 19.32
CA ILE A 187 14.93 9.51 18.49
C ILE A 187 16.18 9.17 19.33
N GLU A 188 16.66 10.13 20.14
CA GLU A 188 17.83 9.99 21.00
C GLU A 188 17.62 9.01 22.16
N SER A 189 16.36 8.80 22.58
CA SER A 189 16.01 7.85 23.64
C SER A 189 16.42 6.39 23.35
N ASN A 190 16.80 6.08 22.10
CA ASN A 190 17.21 4.75 21.64
C ASN A 190 16.18 3.61 21.87
N ARG A 191 14.96 3.92 22.33
CA ARG A 191 13.88 2.94 22.55
C ARG A 191 13.51 2.21 21.26
N TRP A 192 13.66 2.87 20.12
CA TRP A 192 13.42 2.30 18.79
C TRP A 192 14.26 1.04 18.51
N LYS A 193 15.43 0.85 19.15
CA LYS A 193 16.32 -0.30 18.94
C LYS A 193 15.66 -1.62 19.32
N ILE A 194 14.88 -1.64 20.41
CA ILE A 194 14.18 -2.85 20.87
C ILE A 194 13.19 -3.33 19.81
N PHE A 195 12.44 -2.41 19.22
CA PHE A 195 11.46 -2.70 18.18
C PHE A 195 12.11 -3.09 16.85
N TYR A 196 13.26 -2.49 16.53
CA TYR A 196 14.06 -2.91 15.39
C TYR A 196 14.54 -4.35 15.54
N ILE A 197 15.07 -4.71 16.71
CA ILE A 197 15.54 -6.07 17.02
C ILE A 197 14.39 -7.06 16.93
N ASP A 198 13.25 -6.79 17.58
CA ASP A 198 12.04 -7.64 17.51
C ASP A 198 11.59 -7.86 16.05
N TYR A 199 11.55 -6.79 15.25
CA TYR A 199 11.18 -6.90 13.85
C TYR A 199 12.19 -7.72 13.02
N SER A 200 13.49 -7.54 13.29
CA SER A 200 14.57 -8.26 12.60
C SER A 200 14.53 -9.76 12.87
N GLN A 201 14.20 -10.16 14.11
CA GLN A 201 14.04 -11.55 14.50
C GLN A 201 12.83 -12.21 13.83
N GLN A 202 11.73 -11.46 13.64
CA GLN A 202 10.54 -11.96 12.97
C GLN A 202 10.71 -12.10 11.44
N ASN A 203 11.65 -11.36 10.82
CA ASN A 203 11.81 -11.31 9.37
C ASN A 203 13.28 -11.52 8.95
N PRO A 204 13.93 -12.61 9.35
CA PRO A 204 15.39 -12.78 9.21
C PRO A 204 15.86 -12.76 7.76
N ILE A 205 15.01 -13.19 6.81
CA ILE A 205 15.32 -13.19 5.38
C ILE A 205 15.59 -11.77 4.87
N LEU A 206 14.84 -10.77 5.32
CA LEU A 206 15.01 -9.37 4.90
C LEU A 206 16.33 -8.75 5.39
N PHE A 207 16.90 -9.28 6.48
CA PHE A 207 18.12 -8.78 7.09
C PHE A 207 19.37 -9.60 6.70
N LYS A 208 19.21 -10.85 6.27
CA LYS A 208 20.30 -11.68 5.72
C LYS A 208 20.82 -11.18 4.36
N VAL A 209 19.96 -10.57 3.54
CA VAL A 209 20.35 -10.07 2.20
C VAL A 209 21.36 -8.90 2.26
N LYS A 210 21.52 -8.24 3.41
CA LYS A 210 22.47 -7.12 3.59
C LYS A 210 23.89 -7.51 4.04
N GLN A 211 24.19 -8.79 4.21
CA GLN A 211 25.59 -9.22 4.47
C GLN A 211 26.38 -9.57 3.20
N PHE A 212 25.76 -9.47 2.02
CA PHE A 212 26.38 -9.82 0.72
C PHE A 212 26.30 -8.70 -0.34
N SER A 213 25.97 -7.47 0.06
CA SER A 213 25.99 -6.26 -0.78
C SER A 213 26.82 -5.18 -0.13
#